data_AF-A0AAV8XS02-F1
#
_entry.id   AF-A0AAV8XS02-F1
#
_cell.length_a   1.000
_cell.length_b   1.000
_cell.length_c   1.000
_cell.angle_alpha   90.00
_cell.angle_beta   90.00
_cell.angle_gamma   90.00
#
_symmetry.space_group_name_H-M   'P 1'
#
loop_
_entity.id
_entity.type
_entity.pdbx_description
1 polymer ?
#
loop_
_entity_poly.entity_id
_entity_poly.type
_entity_poly.pdbx_seq_one_letter_code
_entity_poly.pdbx_strand_id
1 'polypeptide(L)'
;MDLSVAVNTTESSVPATSINKSNLFYTYASNHFSWLGSSKIIKTLKPLTTDTVQLAVVLTGPGTYNLGAHIQILCSRSNQSESFVPQSCQIHSALIVIDITS
;
A
#
# COMPACT_ATOMS: atom_id res chain seq x y z
N MET A 1 -11.78 -20.40 13.35
CA MET A 1 -11.48 -20.59 11.92
C MET A 1 -10.51 -19.50 11.53
N ASP A 2 -9.43 -19.86 10.84
CA ASP A 2 -8.43 -18.90 10.41
C ASP A 2 -8.86 -18.25 9.09
N LEU A 3 -8.37 -17.03 8.86
CA LEU A 3 -8.68 -16.21 7.70
C LEU A 3 -7.42 -16.07 6.84
N SER A 4 -7.49 -16.45 5.58
CA SER A 4 -6.44 -16.12 4.62
C SER A 4 -6.69 -14.71 4.09
N VAL A 5 -5.73 -13.82 4.29
CA VAL A 5 -5.77 -12.43 3.85
C VAL A 5 -4.73 -12.24 2.76
N ALA A 6 -5.16 -11.78 1.59
CA ALA A 6 -4.30 -11.33 0.52
C ALA A 6 -4.27 -9.80 0.50
N VAL A 7 -3.08 -9.23 0.58
CA VAL A 7 -2.80 -7.82 0.40
C VAL A 7 -2.14 -7.67 -0.97
N ASN A 8 -2.88 -7.12 -1.93
CA ASN A 8 -2.36 -6.81 -3.25
C ASN A 8 -2.01 -5.33 -3.31
N THR A 9 -0.90 -5.02 -3.97
CA THR A 9 -0.55 -3.67 -4.34
C THR A 9 -0.74 -3.49 -5.85
N THR A 10 -1.35 -2.38 -6.25
CA THR A 10 -1.49 -2.00 -7.65
C THR A 10 -0.48 -0.92 -7.99
N GLU A 11 0.15 -1.02 -9.16
CA GLU A 11 1.07 0.01 -9.62
C GLU A 11 0.31 1.28 -10.05
N SER A 12 0.90 2.45 -9.80
CA SER A 12 0.49 3.65 -10.51
C SER A 12 1.09 3.62 -11.92
N SER A 13 0.23 3.69 -12.93
CA SER A 13 0.60 3.61 -14.34
C SER A 13 1.34 4.84 -14.90
N VAL A 14 1.81 5.75 -14.06
CA VAL A 14 2.35 7.04 -14.52
C VAL A 14 3.89 6.99 -14.56
N PRO A 15 4.52 7.18 -15.73
CA PRO A 15 5.97 7.28 -15.82
C PRO A 15 6.48 8.45 -14.98
N ALA A 16 7.61 8.24 -14.30
CA ALA A 16 8.23 9.25 -13.45
C ALA A 16 8.45 10.55 -14.23
N THR A 17 7.64 11.57 -13.91
CA THR A 17 7.87 12.93 -14.41
C THR A 17 8.92 13.61 -13.54
N SER A 18 9.77 14.42 -14.19
CA SER A 18 10.84 15.17 -13.53
C SER A 18 10.35 15.89 -12.28
N ILE A 19 11.09 15.75 -11.17
CA ILE A 19 10.78 16.36 -9.88
C ILE A 19 10.72 17.88 -10.04
N ASN A 20 9.52 18.45 -10.13
CA ASN A 20 9.35 19.89 -10.07
C ASN A 20 9.27 20.33 -8.60
N LYS A 21 10.32 21.00 -8.12
CA LYS A 21 10.43 21.51 -6.75
C LYS A 21 9.32 22.51 -6.38
N SER A 22 8.57 23.05 -7.34
CA SER A 22 7.39 23.88 -7.07
C SER A 22 6.21 23.11 -6.47
N ASN A 23 6.23 21.77 -6.48
CA ASN A 23 5.13 20.91 -6.01
C ASN A 23 5.27 20.42 -4.57
N LEU A 24 6.20 20.97 -3.77
CA LEU A 24 6.34 20.63 -2.35
C LEU A 24 5.08 20.99 -1.53
N PHE A 25 4.27 21.93 -2.03
CA PHE A 25 2.95 22.27 -1.50
C PHE A 25 1.88 21.88 -2.52
N TYR A 26 1.66 20.58 -2.70
CA TYR A 26 0.54 20.10 -3.52
C TYR A 26 -0.63 19.71 -2.60
N THR A 27 -1.80 20.31 -2.82
CA THR A 27 -3.00 20.14 -1.98
C THR A 27 -3.54 18.70 -2.01
N TYR A 28 -3.18 17.91 -3.02
CA TYR A 28 -3.67 16.56 -3.22
C TYR A 28 -2.56 15.52 -3.04
N ALA A 29 -2.91 14.32 -2.57
CA ALA A 29 -1.95 13.23 -2.46
C ALA A 29 -1.53 12.73 -3.86
N SER A 30 -0.22 12.63 -4.11
CA SER A 30 0.36 12.17 -5.36
C SER A 30 0.15 10.68 -5.58
N ASN A 31 -0.04 10.29 -6.84
CA ASN A 31 0.00 8.89 -7.27
C ASN A 31 1.37 8.49 -7.83
N HIS A 32 2.36 9.41 -7.92
CA HIS A 32 3.66 9.15 -8.54
C HIS A 32 4.62 8.41 -7.59
N PHE A 33 4.41 7.12 -7.44
CA PHE A 33 5.27 6.23 -6.65
C PHE A 33 5.29 4.83 -7.28
N SER A 34 6.25 4.00 -6.87
CA SER A 34 6.31 2.60 -7.29
C SER A 34 6.50 1.70 -6.07
N TRP A 35 5.69 0.64 -5.97
CA TRP A 35 5.87 -0.37 -4.92
C TRP A 35 7.15 -1.17 -5.18
N LEU A 36 7.90 -1.42 -4.11
CA LEU A 36 9.09 -2.25 -4.14
C LEU A 36 8.75 -3.66 -3.66
N GLY A 37 9.09 -4.66 -4.47
CA GLY A 37 8.95 -6.08 -4.10
C GLY A 37 7.70 -6.74 -4.64
N SER A 38 7.12 -7.67 -3.86
CA SER A 38 6.00 -8.51 -4.31
C SER A 38 4.68 -7.74 -4.37
N SER A 39 3.99 -7.81 -5.51
CA SER A 39 2.67 -7.19 -5.72
C SER A 39 1.53 -7.85 -4.93
N LYS A 40 1.80 -8.98 -4.29
CA LYS A 40 0.84 -9.76 -3.51
C LYS A 40 1.50 -10.41 -2.31
N ILE A 41 0.92 -10.21 -1.13
CA ILE A 41 1.34 -10.82 0.13
C ILE A 41 0.15 -11.60 0.68
N ILE A 42 0.35 -12.87 1.03
CA ILE A 42 -0.69 -13.72 1.63
C ILE A 42 -0.31 -14.02 3.07
N LYS A 43 -1.24 -13.80 4.00
CA LYS A 43 -1.10 -14.08 5.44
C LYS A 43 -2.29 -14.90 5.92
N THR A 44 -2.06 -15.72 6.95
CA THR A 44 -3.13 -16.43 7.65
C THR A 44 -3.30 -15.78 9.03
N LEU A 45 -4.47 -15.19 9.27
CA LEU A 45 -4.84 -14.58 10.54
C LEU A 45 -5.67 -15.55 11.39
N LYS A 46 -5.32 -15.65 12.67
CA LYS A 46 -6.14 -16.36 13.66
C LYS A 46 -7.23 -15.42 14.22
N PRO A 47 -8.32 -15.97 14.77
CA PRO A 47 -9.34 -15.14 15.43
C PRO A 47 -8.75 -14.24 16.51
N LEU A 48 -9.21 -12.98 16.56
CA LEU A 48 -8.80 -11.98 17.54
C LEU A 48 -7.28 -11.69 17.56
N THR A 49 -6.62 -11.88 16.42
CA THR A 49 -5.19 -11.56 16.27
C THR A 49 -4.97 -10.44 15.27
N THR A 50 -3.83 -9.79 15.42
CA THR A 50 -3.33 -8.77 14.50
C THR A 50 -1.99 -9.25 13.94
N ASP A 51 -1.77 -9.06 12.64
CA ASP A 51 -0.49 -9.27 12.00
C ASP A 51 -0.09 -8.00 11.23
N THR A 52 1.20 -7.83 11.00
CA THR A 52 1.76 -6.69 10.28
C THR A 52 2.20 -7.12 8.88
N VAL A 53 1.91 -6.26 7.90
CA VAL A 53 2.43 -6.38 6.54
C VAL A 53 3.35 -5.21 6.28
N GLN A 54 4.58 -5.51 5.86
CA GLN A 54 5.55 -4.51 5.46
C GLN A 54 5.47 -4.31 3.95
N LEU A 55 5.20 -3.08 3.53
CA LEU A 55 5.24 -2.65 2.15
C LEU A 55 6.34 -1.60 2.01
N ALA A 56 7.13 -1.70 0.96
CA ALA A 56 8.17 -0.74 0.64
C ALA A 56 7.79 0.01 -0.64
N VAL A 57 8.14 1.28 -0.72
CA VAL A 57 7.80 2.14 -1.85
C VAL A 57 9.00 3.00 -2.23
N VAL A 58 9.21 3.18 -3.52
CA VAL A 58 10.16 4.14 -4.09
C VAL A 58 9.42 5.43 -4.39
N LEU A 59 9.93 6.53 -3.83
CA LEU A 59 9.38 7.87 -3.98
C LEU A 59 10.36 8.73 -4.76
N THR A 60 9.83 9.62 -5.60
CA THR A 60 10.65 10.56 -6.37
C THR A 60 11.13 11.75 -5.54
N GLY A 61 10.45 12.07 -4.44
CA GLY A 61 10.86 13.12 -3.52
C GLY A 61 9.91 13.27 -2.33
N PRO A 62 10.13 14.29 -1.47
CA PRO A 62 9.23 14.59 -0.37
C PRO A 62 7.83 14.97 -0.87
N GLY A 63 6.80 14.51 -0.16
CA GLY A 63 5.41 14.86 -0.48
C GLY A 63 4.39 13.93 0.17
N THR A 64 3.12 14.20 -0.09
CA THR A 64 2.00 13.33 0.31
C THR A 64 1.70 12.35 -0.82
N TYR A 65 1.54 11.07 -0.51
CA TYR A 65 1.26 10.00 -1.48
C TYR A 65 0.01 9.24 -1.10
N ASN A 66 -0.83 8.93 -2.10
CA ASN A 66 -2.09 8.22 -1.89
C ASN A 66 -1.89 6.70 -1.84
N LEU A 67 -0.99 6.20 -0.98
CA LEU A 67 -0.59 4.80 -0.96
C LEU A 67 -1.78 3.85 -0.74
N GLY A 68 -2.68 4.21 0.18
CA GLY A 68 -3.84 3.39 0.54
C GLY A 68 -4.82 3.12 -0.61
N ALA A 69 -4.96 4.04 -1.56
CA ALA A 69 -5.83 3.83 -2.73
C ALA A 69 -5.33 2.74 -3.68
N HIS A 70 -4.06 2.35 -3.55
CA HIS A 70 -3.40 1.33 -4.39
C HIS A 70 -3.12 0.04 -3.62
N ILE A 71 -3.84 -0.19 -2.52
CA ILE A 71 -3.80 -1.42 -1.74
C ILE A 71 -5.18 -2.05 -1.78
N GLN A 72 -5.25 -3.30 -2.20
CA GLN A 72 -6.47 -4.10 -2.22
C GLN A 72 -6.34 -5.23 -1.20
N ILE A 73 -7.31 -5.31 -0.28
CA ILE A 73 -7.39 -6.39 0.70
C ILE A 73 -8.45 -7.38 0.25
N LEU A 74 -8.10 -8.67 0.19
CA LEU A 74 -9.04 -9.75 -0.04
C LEU A 74 -8.94 -10.80 1.05
N CYS A 75 -10.06 -11.41 1.40
CA CYS A 75 -10.13 -12.41 2.45
C CYS A 75 -10.81 -13.69 1.96
N SER A 76 -10.36 -14.84 2.45
CA SER A 76 -11.04 -16.13 2.31
C SER A 76 -10.90 -16.93 3.60
N ARG A 77 -11.78 -17.91 3.82
CA ARG A 77 -11.61 -18.87 4.91
C ARG A 77 -10.40 -19.75 4.63
N SER A 78 -9.53 -19.95 5.63
CA SER A 78 -8.38 -20.85 5.48
C SER A 78 -8.86 -22.27 5.14
N ASN A 79 -8.13 -22.96 4.26
CA ASN A 79 -8.35 -24.37 3.92
C ASN A 79 -9.68 -24.68 3.24
N GLN A 80 -10.37 -23.66 2.71
CA GLN A 80 -11.53 -23.84 1.83
C GLN A 80 -11.14 -23.41 0.41
N SER A 81 -11.66 -24.11 -0.60
CA SER A 81 -11.49 -23.76 -2.03
C SER A 81 -12.24 -22.48 -2.43
N GLU A 82 -12.77 -21.73 -1.46
CA GLU A 82 -13.53 -20.52 -1.72
C GLU A 82 -12.62 -19.43 -2.30
N SER A 83 -13.18 -18.66 -3.24
CA SER A 83 -12.50 -17.52 -3.84
C SER A 83 -12.29 -16.41 -2.81
N PHE A 84 -11.16 -15.71 -2.93
CA PHE A 84 -10.91 -14.48 -2.18
C PHE A 84 -11.98 -13.41 -2.46
N VAL A 85 -12.53 -12.82 -1.40
CA VAL A 85 -13.56 -11.78 -1.46
C VAL A 85 -12.94 -10.42 -1.12
N PRO A 86 -13.08 -9.39 -1.98
CA PRO A 86 -12.59 -8.04 -1.70
C PRO A 86 -13.20 -7.47 -0.42
N GLN A 87 -12.39 -6.79 0.38
CA GLN A 87 -12.82 -6.14 1.61
C GLN A 87 -12.75 -4.62 1.45
N SER A 88 -13.82 -3.93 1.85
CA SER A 88 -13.80 -2.48 1.99
C SER A 88 -13.13 -2.12 3.31
N CYS A 89 -12.04 -1.38 3.25
CA CYS A 89 -11.33 -0.88 4.42
C CYS A 89 -10.93 0.58 4.23
N GLN A 90 -10.94 1.34 5.32
CA GLN A 90 -10.43 2.71 5.32
C GLN A 90 -8.96 2.69 5.71
N ILE A 91 -8.08 2.75 4.72
CA ILE A 91 -6.63 2.80 4.93
C ILE A 91 -6.26 4.25 5.27
N HIS A 92 -6.02 4.49 6.54
CA HIS A 92 -5.52 5.78 7.02
C HIS A 92 -4.02 5.84 6.74
N SER A 93 -3.60 6.74 5.85
CA SER A 93 -2.18 6.92 5.50
C SER A 93 -1.51 7.89 6.48
N ALA A 94 -0.23 7.68 6.79
CA ALA A 94 0.59 8.54 7.64
C ALA A 94 1.79 9.13 6.88
N LEU A 95 2.21 10.33 7.28
CA LEU A 95 3.28 11.13 6.67
C LEU A 95 4.67 10.63 7.08
N ILE A 96 5.58 10.44 6.12
CA ILE A 96 7.00 10.19 6.38
C ILE A 96 7.81 11.35 5.80
N VAL A 97 8.40 12.17 6.66
CA VAL A 97 9.43 13.15 6.30
C VAL A 97 10.75 12.63 6.83
N ILE A 98 11.72 12.38 5.95
CA ILE A 98 13.11 12.15 6.36
C ILE A 98 13.97 13.14 5.59
N ASP A 99 14.48 14.12 6.31
CA ASP A 99 15.62 14.91 5.87
C ASP A 99 16.87 14.11 6.22
N ILE A 100 17.62 13.68 5.20
CA ILE A 100 18.96 13.10 5.40
C ILE A 100 19.93 14.15 4.89
N THR A 101 20.29 15.06 5.78
CA THR A 101 21.43 15.95 5.58
C THR A 101 22.70 15.10 5.67
N SER A 102 23.39 14.97 4.53
CA SER A 102 24.75 14.43 4.38
C SER A 102 25.80 15.39 4.92
#